data_AF-A0A968YS84-F1
#
_entry.id   AF-A0A968YS84-F1
#
_cell.length_a   1.000
_cell.length_b   1.000
_cell.length_c   1.000
_cell.angle_alpha   90.00
_cell.angle_beta   90.00
_cell.angle_gamma   90.00
#
_symmetry.space_group_name_H-M   'P 1'
#
loop_
_entity.id
_entity.type
_entity.pdbx_description
1 polymer ?
#
loop_
_entity_poly.entity_id
_entity_poly.type
_entity_poly.pdbx_seq_one_letter_code
_entity_poly.pdbx_strand_id
1 'polypeptide(L)'
;MFCKGKLDFPHQVYTEALQETWLYICRNIDKYDPVKGKVLTWVNFILDKRFKDAIKKYRKDLQTQSLDAPLKNSYSTDNYNMTLKETIESPEPNFLEYEEVRKIIVEDADGEFKKRHIKEHPEANFQEIALRRLDTQSWRQMSDEWGIVVQTLSSFYERSIEYFTFQFKEYLDK
;
A
#
# COMPACT_ATOMS: atom_id res chain seq x y z
N MET A 1 -33.45 4.00 3.54
CA MET A 1 -32.11 4.11 4.15
C MET A 1 -31.27 5.07 3.32
N PHE A 2 -30.70 6.07 3.97
CA PHE A 2 -29.74 6.99 3.37
C PHE A 2 -28.39 6.29 3.26
N CYS A 3 -27.58 6.62 2.24
CA CYS A 3 -26.31 5.92 1.98
C CYS A 3 -26.52 4.40 1.81
N LYS A 4 -27.44 3.99 0.92
CA LYS A 4 -27.61 2.56 0.59
C LYS A 4 -26.28 1.98 0.13
N GLY A 5 -25.91 0.82 0.65
CA GLY A 5 -24.63 0.18 0.36
C GLY A 5 -23.44 0.77 1.11
N LYS A 6 -23.64 1.52 2.20
CA LYS A 6 -22.55 2.05 3.03
C LYS A 6 -21.51 1.00 3.42
N LEU A 7 -21.96 -0.21 3.77
CA LEU A 7 -21.10 -1.31 4.21
C LEU A 7 -20.26 -1.91 3.09
N ASP A 8 -20.58 -1.60 1.83
CA ASP A 8 -19.89 -2.13 0.65
C ASP A 8 -18.59 -1.35 0.32
N PHE A 9 -18.30 -0.29 1.08
CA PHE A 9 -17.15 0.60 0.85
C PHE A 9 -16.33 0.80 2.13
N PRO A 10 -15.01 1.10 2.01
CA PRO A 10 -14.18 1.43 3.16
C PRO A 10 -14.76 2.60 3.97
N HIS A 11 -14.53 2.58 5.29
CA HIS A 11 -15.03 3.60 6.21
C HIS A 11 -14.70 5.04 5.76
N GLN A 12 -13.52 5.22 5.17
CA GLN A 12 -13.01 6.51 4.66
C GLN A 12 -13.95 7.14 3.63
N VAL A 13 -14.61 6.36 2.77
CA VAL A 13 -15.56 6.86 1.75
C VAL A 13 -16.76 7.53 2.41
N TYR A 14 -17.26 6.93 3.49
CA TYR A 14 -18.37 7.51 4.26
C TYR A 14 -17.91 8.76 5.04
N THR A 15 -16.71 8.73 5.62
CA THR A 15 -16.16 9.86 6.37
C THR A 15 -15.92 11.08 5.47
N GLU A 16 -15.39 10.88 4.27
CA GLU A 16 -15.23 11.93 3.26
C GLU A 16 -16.59 12.54 2.88
N ALA A 17 -17.60 11.70 2.60
CA ALA A 17 -18.95 12.17 2.29
C ALA A 17 -19.55 13.00 3.43
N LEU A 18 -19.28 12.63 4.69
CA LEU A 18 -19.74 13.37 5.86
C LEU A 18 -19.04 14.74 5.97
N GLN A 19 -17.72 14.78 5.79
CA GLN A 19 -16.95 16.03 5.80
C GLN A 19 -17.43 17.02 4.73
N GLU A 20 -17.60 16.54 3.49
CA GLU A 20 -18.11 17.36 2.39
C GLU A 20 -19.55 17.83 2.61
N THR A 21 -20.36 17.01 3.28
CA THR A 21 -21.72 17.39 3.67
C THR A 21 -21.70 18.53 4.68
N TRP A 22 -20.88 18.44 5.72
CA TRP A 22 -20.73 19.51 6.70
C TRP A 22 -20.19 20.79 6.08
N LEU A 23 -19.15 20.69 5.24
CA LEU A 23 -18.59 21.84 4.54
C LEU A 23 -19.62 22.53 3.66
N TYR A 24 -20.43 21.76 2.94
CA TYR A 24 -21.52 22.29 2.13
C TYR A 24 -22.57 23.00 2.99
N ILE A 25 -23.00 22.39 4.10
CA ILE A 25 -23.99 22.97 5.00
C ILE A 25 -23.47 24.27 5.58
N CYS A 26 -22.24 24.31 6.11
CA CYS A 26 -21.64 25.53 6.66
C CYS A 26 -21.60 26.68 5.64
N ARG A 27 -21.39 26.36 4.36
CA ARG A 27 -21.33 27.35 3.27
C ARG A 27 -22.68 27.73 2.67
N ASN A 28 -23.73 26.97 2.93
CA ASN A 28 -25.03 27.10 2.25
C ASN A 28 -26.20 26.98 3.23
N ILE A 29 -25.99 27.29 4.51
CA ILE A 29 -27.02 27.18 5.55
C ILE A 29 -28.18 28.14 5.26
N ASP A 30 -27.89 29.28 4.64
CA ASP A 30 -28.82 30.28 4.14
C ASP A 30 -29.77 29.74 3.06
N LYS A 31 -29.40 28.66 2.37
CA LYS A 31 -30.23 28.01 1.35
C LYS A 31 -31.23 27.01 1.93
N TYR A 32 -31.18 26.76 3.23
CA TYR A 32 -32.17 25.91 3.88
C TYR A 32 -33.54 26.60 3.87
N ASP A 33 -34.53 25.89 3.38
CA ASP A 33 -35.91 26.37 3.30
C ASP A 33 -36.79 25.46 4.18
N PRO A 34 -37.32 25.95 5.31
CA PRO A 34 -38.14 25.16 6.22
C PRO A 34 -39.48 24.74 5.60
N VAL A 35 -39.95 25.42 4.55
CA VAL A 35 -41.20 25.08 3.84
C VAL A 35 -41.02 23.81 3.00
N LYS A 36 -39.80 23.54 2.51
CA LYS A 36 -39.49 22.36 1.67
C LYS A 36 -39.28 21.09 2.49
N GLY A 37 -39.05 21.19 3.80
CA GLY A 37 -38.95 20.04 4.69
C GLY A 37 -38.05 20.26 5.90
N LYS A 38 -37.96 19.22 6.74
CA LYS A 38 -37.13 19.24 7.96
C LYS A 38 -35.64 19.34 7.61
N VAL A 39 -34.87 20.04 8.46
CA VAL A 39 -33.40 20.15 8.35
C VAL A 39 -32.76 18.78 8.15
N LEU A 40 -33.13 17.78 8.95
CA LEU A 40 -32.60 16.42 8.83
C LEU A 40 -32.84 15.79 7.44
N THR A 41 -33.99 16.05 6.82
CA THR A 41 -34.29 15.56 5.47
C THR A 41 -33.39 16.22 4.43
N TRP A 42 -33.15 17.52 4.57
CA TRP A 42 -32.26 18.28 3.69
C TRP A 42 -30.80 17.82 3.85
N VAL A 43 -30.33 17.67 5.09
CA VAL A 43 -28.99 17.14 5.40
C VAL A 43 -28.81 15.73 4.84
N ASN A 44 -29.78 14.85 5.06
CA ASN A 44 -29.73 13.48 4.54
C ASN A 44 -29.74 13.42 3.01
N PHE A 45 -30.47 14.33 2.35
CA PHE A 45 -30.45 14.45 0.89
C PHE A 45 -29.06 14.86 0.38
N ILE A 46 -28.44 15.86 1.02
CA ILE A 46 -27.07 16.28 0.67
C ILE A 46 -26.09 15.14 0.92
N LEU A 47 -26.20 14.46 2.07
CA LEU A 47 -25.33 13.34 2.42
C LEU A 47 -25.41 12.21 1.38
N ASP A 48 -26.61 11.86 0.91
CA ASP A 48 -26.77 10.82 -0.12
C ASP A 48 -26.09 11.22 -1.46
N LYS A 49 -26.13 12.51 -1.80
CA LYS A 49 -25.41 13.04 -2.98
C LYS A 49 -23.90 13.00 -2.77
N ARG A 50 -23.40 13.49 -1.64
CA ARG A 50 -21.97 13.46 -1.32
C ARG A 50 -21.41 12.06 -1.21
N PHE A 51 -22.20 11.10 -0.74
CA PHE A 51 -21.79 9.71 -0.68
C PHE A 51 -21.61 9.10 -2.08
N LYS A 52 -22.48 9.44 -3.04
CA LYS A 52 -22.31 9.05 -4.45
C LYS A 52 -21.06 9.67 -5.08
N ASP A 53 -20.78 10.94 -4.77
CA ASP A 53 -19.57 11.61 -5.22
C ASP A 53 -18.31 10.92 -4.67
N ALA A 54 -18.29 10.60 -3.37
CA ALA A 54 -17.20 9.90 -2.72
C ALA A 54 -16.97 8.49 -3.28
N ILE A 55 -18.04 7.73 -3.55
CA ILE A 55 -17.93 6.41 -4.23
C ILE A 55 -17.32 6.57 -5.62
N LYS A 56 -17.74 7.57 -6.39
CA LYS A 56 -17.23 7.82 -7.74
C LYS A 56 -15.74 8.17 -7.70
N LYS A 57 -15.32 8.99 -6.73
CA LYS A 57 -13.92 9.34 -6.50
C LYS A 57 -13.10 8.11 -6.11
N TYR A 58 -13.54 7.36 -5.10
CA TYR A 58 -12.90 6.12 -4.67
C TYR A 58 -12.69 5.11 -5.81
N ARG A 59 -13.73 4.88 -6.64
CA ARG A 59 -13.62 3.98 -7.80
C ARG A 59 -12.65 4.49 -8.87
N LYS A 60 -12.58 5.81 -9.05
CA LYS A 60 -11.62 6.42 -9.97
C LYS A 60 -10.19 6.26 -9.44
N ASP A 61 -9.99 6.50 -8.15
CA ASP A 61 -8.69 6.38 -7.50
C ASP A 61 -8.18 4.93 -7.59
N LEU A 62 -9.03 3.93 -7.34
CA LEU A 62 -8.72 2.51 -7.58
C LEU A 62 -8.32 2.19 -9.02
N GLN A 63 -8.95 2.83 -10.02
CA GLN A 63 -8.60 2.61 -11.43
C GLN A 63 -7.31 3.32 -11.84
N THR A 64 -6.90 4.37 -11.13
CA THR A 64 -5.68 5.15 -11.41
C THR A 64 -4.48 4.74 -10.56
N GLN A 65 -4.69 4.00 -9.48
CA GLN A 65 -3.61 3.46 -8.64
C GLN A 65 -3.06 2.18 -9.27
N SER A 66 -2.12 2.35 -10.20
CA SER A 66 -1.09 1.33 -10.37
C SER A 66 -0.21 1.32 -9.12
N LEU A 67 0.09 0.13 -8.57
CA LEU A 67 1.02 0.00 -7.44
C LEU A 67 2.45 0.43 -7.81
N ASP A 68 2.74 0.49 -9.11
CA ASP A 68 4.01 0.97 -9.68
C ASP A 68 4.02 2.49 -9.92
N ALA A 69 2.92 3.19 -9.61
CA ALA A 69 2.84 4.63 -9.85
C ALA A 69 3.67 5.42 -8.81
N PRO A 70 4.59 6.30 -9.23
CA PRO A 70 5.34 7.15 -8.31
C PRO A 70 4.43 8.09 -7.52
N LEU A 71 4.64 8.23 -6.21
CA LEU A 71 3.94 9.23 -5.40
C LEU A 71 4.31 10.64 -5.88
N LYS A 72 3.37 11.34 -6.52
CA LYS A 72 3.49 12.79 -6.76
C LYS A 72 3.25 13.54 -5.46
N ASN A 73 4.31 13.81 -4.71
CA ASN A 73 4.23 14.67 -3.53
C ASN A 73 4.32 16.15 -3.98
N SER A 74 3.27 16.94 -3.78
CA SER A 74 3.20 18.33 -4.26
C SER A 74 3.93 19.37 -3.39
N TYR A 75 4.61 18.93 -2.32
CA TYR A 75 5.21 19.82 -1.32
C TYR A 75 6.72 19.63 -1.12
N SER A 76 7.36 18.77 -1.91
CA SER A 76 8.79 18.52 -1.83
C SER A 76 9.48 18.80 -3.16
N THR A 77 10.51 19.64 -3.13
CA THR A 77 11.44 19.87 -4.25
C THR A 77 12.36 18.66 -4.49
N ASP A 78 12.34 17.69 -3.57
CA ASP A 78 13.05 16.43 -3.70
C ASP A 78 12.09 15.37 -4.27
N ASN A 79 12.38 14.97 -5.50
CA ASN A 79 11.57 14.07 -6.31
C ASN A 79 11.86 12.61 -5.91
N TYR A 80 11.33 12.18 -4.77
CA TYR A 80 11.36 10.78 -4.36
C TYR A 80 10.27 10.00 -5.11
N ASN A 81 10.69 9.10 -6.01
CA ASN A 81 9.82 8.10 -6.62
C ASN A 81 9.48 6.99 -5.61
N MET A 82 8.90 7.34 -4.47
CA MET A 82 8.44 6.37 -3.47
C MET A 82 7.08 5.82 -3.92
N THR A 83 6.88 4.51 -3.84
CA THR A 83 5.59 3.87 -4.16
C THR A 83 4.79 3.64 -2.88
N LEU A 84 3.46 3.62 -2.96
CA LEU A 84 2.61 3.45 -1.77
C LEU A 84 2.94 2.17 -0.98
N LYS A 85 3.41 1.12 -1.68
CA LYS A 85 3.85 -0.16 -1.12
C LYS A 85 5.03 -0.02 -0.14
N GLU A 86 5.87 0.98 -0.32
CA GLU A 86 7.03 1.25 0.55
C GLU A 86 6.66 2.04 1.81
N THR A 87 5.44 2.60 1.87
CA THR A 87 4.93 3.43 3.00
C THR A 87 3.94 2.71 3.91
N ILE A 88 3.51 1.48 3.59
CA ILE A 88 2.67 0.71 4.50
C ILE A 88 3.58 0.19 5.62
N GLU A 89 3.44 0.76 6.82
CA GLU A 89 3.98 0.15 8.04
C GLU A 89 3.43 -1.27 8.13
N SER A 90 4.33 -2.24 7.93
CA SER A 90 4.06 -3.62 8.32
C SER A 90 3.73 -3.62 9.81
N PRO A 91 2.71 -4.37 10.27
CA PRO A 91 2.53 -4.60 11.71
C PRO A 91 3.89 -5.02 12.28
N GLU A 92 4.28 -4.45 13.42
CA GLU A 92 5.59 -4.71 14.04
C GLU A 92 5.83 -6.22 14.05
N PRO A 93 6.82 -6.71 13.27
CA PRO A 93 7.13 -8.11 13.27
C PRO A 93 7.54 -8.47 14.71
N ASN A 94 6.96 -9.53 15.25
CA ASN A 94 7.41 -10.07 16.52
C ASN A 94 8.94 -10.28 16.38
N PHE A 95 9.74 -9.62 17.21
CA PHE A 95 11.20 -9.58 17.06
C PHE A 95 11.81 -11.00 16.95
N LEU A 96 11.14 -11.98 17.56
CA LEU A 96 11.49 -13.40 17.50
C LEU A 96 11.35 -14.00 16.09
N GLU A 97 10.28 -13.66 15.35
CA GLU A 97 10.05 -14.12 13.97
C GLU A 97 11.07 -13.52 13.00
N TYR A 98 11.51 -12.27 13.26
CA TYR A 98 12.51 -11.59 12.43
C TYR A 98 13.90 -12.24 12.52
N GLU A 99 14.35 -12.57 13.75
CA GLU A 99 15.63 -13.27 13.96
C GLU A 99 15.60 -14.70 13.41
N GLU A 100 14.46 -15.40 13.53
CA GLU A 100 14.28 -16.74 12.94
C GLU A 100 14.34 -16.71 11.41
N VAL A 101 13.65 -15.75 10.78
CA VAL A 101 13.70 -15.57 9.32
C VAL A 101 15.13 -15.23 8.86
N ARG A 102 15.83 -14.34 9.58
CA ARG A 102 17.24 -14.03 9.29
C ARG A 102 18.09 -15.29 9.37
N LYS A 103 17.93 -16.10 10.41
CA LYS A 103 18.70 -17.34 10.60
C LYS A 103 18.45 -18.34 9.47
N ILE A 104 17.20 -18.56 9.07
CA ILE A 104 16.84 -19.44 7.95
C ILE A 104 17.53 -18.97 6.66
N ILE A 105 17.48 -17.67 6.38
CA ILE A 105 18.09 -17.09 5.19
C ILE A 105 19.62 -17.25 5.22
N VAL A 106 20.27 -17.02 6.37
CA VAL A 106 21.74 -17.17 6.51
C VAL A 106 22.19 -18.62 6.42
N GLU A 107 21.51 -19.53 7.13
CA GLU A 107 21.84 -20.96 7.14
C GLU A 107 21.72 -21.56 5.74
N ASP A 108 20.73 -21.12 4.95
CA ASP A 108 20.50 -21.57 3.57
C ASP A 108 20.69 -23.08 3.44
N ALA A 109 19.95 -23.83 4.28
CA ALA A 109 20.20 -25.26 4.52
C ALA A 109 20.26 -26.11 3.24
N ASP A 110 19.48 -25.73 2.23
CA ASP A 110 19.42 -26.41 0.94
C ASP A 110 20.25 -25.71 -0.16
N GLY A 111 20.88 -24.57 0.14
CA GLY A 111 21.66 -23.76 -0.81
C GLY A 111 20.82 -23.08 -1.90
N GLU A 112 19.48 -23.21 -1.83
CA GLU A 112 18.56 -22.75 -2.87
C GLU A 112 18.40 -21.21 -2.85
N PHE A 113 18.60 -20.55 -1.71
CA PHE A 113 18.53 -19.08 -1.63
C PHE A 113 19.70 -18.41 -2.36
N LYS A 114 20.91 -18.94 -2.23
CA LYS A 114 22.08 -18.45 -2.99
C LYS A 114 22.03 -18.83 -4.47
N LYS A 115 21.52 -20.02 -4.79
CA LYS A 115 21.46 -20.55 -6.15
C LYS A 115 20.51 -19.75 -7.05
N ARG A 116 19.44 -19.20 -6.49
CA ARG A 116 18.53 -18.35 -7.23
C ARG A 116 19.06 -16.92 -7.29
N HIS A 117 19.50 -16.51 -8.47
CA HIS A 117 20.08 -15.20 -8.71
C HIS A 117 19.53 -14.53 -9.98
N ILE A 118 19.73 -13.23 -10.08
CA ILE A 118 19.41 -12.48 -11.30
C ILE A 118 20.36 -12.94 -12.41
N LYS A 119 19.82 -13.13 -13.62
CA LYS A 119 20.61 -13.58 -14.79
C LYS A 119 21.85 -12.69 -14.95
N GLU A 120 23.02 -13.32 -15.12
CA GLU A 120 24.34 -12.66 -15.24
C GLU A 120 24.85 -11.93 -13.98
N HIS A 121 24.10 -11.97 -12.88
CA HIS A 121 24.45 -11.34 -11.60
C HIS A 121 24.34 -12.33 -10.43
N PRO A 122 25.30 -13.27 -10.27
CA PRO A 122 25.33 -14.21 -9.16
C PRO A 122 25.45 -13.55 -7.78
N GLU A 123 26.03 -12.35 -7.72
CA GLU A 123 26.10 -11.50 -6.52
C GLU A 123 24.72 -11.00 -6.08
N ALA A 124 23.78 -10.82 -7.00
CA ALA A 124 22.41 -10.40 -6.73
C ALA A 124 21.48 -11.62 -6.59
N ASN A 125 21.79 -12.49 -5.63
CA ASN A 125 20.97 -13.66 -5.28
C ASN A 125 19.90 -13.32 -4.24
N PHE A 126 18.93 -14.23 -4.06
CA PHE A 126 17.82 -14.00 -3.13
C PHE A 126 18.31 -13.80 -1.69
N GLN A 127 19.28 -14.61 -1.23
CA GLN A 127 19.84 -14.47 0.11
C GLN A 127 20.40 -13.07 0.34
N GLU A 128 21.29 -12.62 -0.54
CA GLU A 128 21.97 -11.33 -0.42
C GLU A 128 20.98 -10.16 -0.43
N ILE A 129 20.01 -10.20 -1.36
CA ILE A 129 18.95 -9.19 -1.44
C ILE A 129 18.09 -9.20 -0.16
N ALA A 130 17.69 -10.39 0.32
CA ALA A 130 16.82 -10.50 1.48
C ALA A 130 17.52 -10.00 2.75
N LEU A 131 18.78 -10.37 2.99
CA LEU A 131 19.56 -9.89 4.15
C LEU A 131 19.72 -8.37 4.15
N ARG A 132 20.04 -7.79 2.99
CA ARG A 132 20.15 -6.33 2.85
C ARG A 132 18.83 -5.61 3.08
N ARG A 133 17.72 -6.21 2.66
CA ARG A 133 16.37 -5.70 2.93
C ARG A 133 16.04 -5.76 4.42
N LEU A 134 16.44 -6.82 5.12
CA LEU A 134 16.33 -6.91 6.58
C LEU A 134 17.20 -5.83 7.26
N ASP A 135 18.42 -5.59 6.75
CA ASP A 135 19.31 -4.51 7.22
C ASP A 135 18.88 -3.10 6.75
N THR A 136 17.64 -2.95 6.26
CA THR A 136 17.02 -1.68 5.84
C THR A 136 17.67 -0.99 4.63
N GLN A 137 18.51 -1.69 3.88
CA GLN A 137 19.10 -1.16 2.65
C GLN A 137 18.02 -0.95 1.57
N SER A 138 18.13 0.17 0.85
CA SER A 138 17.19 0.52 -0.21
C SER A 138 17.49 -0.21 -1.52
N TRP A 139 16.46 -0.40 -2.35
CA TRP A 139 16.62 -0.92 -3.71
C TRP A 139 17.60 -0.12 -4.55
N ARG A 140 17.64 1.20 -4.34
CA ARG A 140 18.52 2.11 -5.08
C ARG A 140 19.99 1.89 -4.72
N GLN A 141 20.32 1.73 -3.44
CA GLN A 141 21.70 1.42 -3.05
C GLN A 141 22.17 0.12 -3.69
N MET A 142 21.36 -0.94 -3.65
CA MET A 142 21.67 -2.20 -4.34
C MET A 142 21.75 -2.05 -5.87
N SER A 143 20.90 -1.21 -6.44
CA SER A 143 20.88 -0.89 -7.87
C SER A 143 22.15 -0.18 -8.33
N ASP A 144 22.59 0.82 -7.56
CA ASP A 144 23.81 1.58 -7.80
C ASP A 144 25.06 0.70 -7.59
N GLU A 145 25.04 -0.20 -6.60
CA GLU A 145 26.16 -1.11 -6.29
C GLU A 145 26.34 -2.22 -7.33
N TRP A 146 25.25 -2.85 -7.78
CA TRP A 146 25.31 -3.98 -8.73
C TRP A 146 25.09 -3.56 -10.19
N GLY A 147 24.75 -2.30 -10.45
CA GLY A 147 24.42 -1.81 -11.79
C GLY A 147 23.13 -2.41 -12.37
N ILE A 148 22.27 -2.98 -11.53
CA ILE A 148 21.01 -3.62 -11.92
C ILE A 148 19.88 -2.62 -11.68
N VAL A 149 19.02 -2.38 -12.68
CA VAL A 149 17.88 -1.45 -12.50
C VAL A 149 16.94 -1.92 -11.38
N VAL A 150 16.45 -0.97 -10.58
CA VAL A 150 15.54 -1.21 -9.43
C VAL A 150 14.37 -2.12 -9.79
N GLN A 151 13.77 -1.92 -10.96
CA GLN A 151 12.64 -2.74 -11.43
C GLN A 151 13.01 -4.24 -11.49
N THR A 152 14.20 -4.56 -11.98
CA THR A 152 14.68 -5.93 -12.11
C THR A 152 14.93 -6.54 -10.73
N LEU A 153 15.52 -5.77 -9.79
CA LEU A 153 15.76 -6.20 -8.42
C LEU A 153 14.44 -6.49 -7.68
N SER A 154 13.50 -5.54 -7.71
CA SER A 154 12.20 -5.65 -7.05
C SER A 154 11.39 -6.81 -7.63
N SER A 155 11.24 -6.89 -8.96
CA SER A 155 10.50 -7.99 -9.60
C SER A 155 11.16 -9.35 -9.42
N PHE A 156 12.48 -9.43 -9.33
CA PHE A 156 13.17 -10.67 -8.97
C PHE A 156 12.85 -11.07 -7.53
N TYR A 157 12.98 -10.15 -6.60
CA TYR A 157 12.75 -10.41 -5.18
C TYR A 157 11.32 -10.88 -4.90
N GLU A 158 10.32 -10.21 -5.48
CA GLU A 158 8.91 -10.60 -5.34
C GLU A 158 8.65 -12.03 -5.83
N ARG A 159 9.14 -12.37 -7.03
CA ARG A 159 9.00 -13.73 -7.58
C ARG A 159 9.76 -14.78 -6.76
N SER A 160 10.88 -14.40 -6.16
CA SER A 160 11.63 -15.28 -5.26
C SER A 160 10.88 -15.48 -3.95
N ILE A 161 10.27 -14.44 -3.36
CA ILE A 161 9.41 -14.56 -2.18
C ILE A 161 8.22 -15.48 -2.47
N GLU A 162 7.52 -15.31 -3.59
CA GLU A 162 6.39 -16.18 -3.96
C GLU A 162 6.81 -17.66 -4.07
N TYR A 163 7.98 -17.91 -4.65
CA TYR A 163 8.52 -19.25 -4.78
C TYR A 163 8.90 -19.86 -3.43
N PHE A 164 9.57 -19.09 -2.58
CA PHE A 164 10.04 -19.54 -1.28
C PHE A 164 8.94 -19.49 -0.21
N THR A 165 7.78 -18.88 -0.49
CA THR A 165 6.65 -18.81 0.46
C THR A 165 6.23 -20.21 0.94
N PHE A 166 6.29 -21.22 0.07
CA PHE A 166 6.01 -22.61 0.45
C PHE A 166 7.08 -23.19 1.37
N GLN A 167 8.36 -22.89 1.12
CA GLN A 167 9.47 -23.32 1.96
C GLN A 167 9.42 -22.62 3.33
N PHE A 168 9.21 -21.30 3.37
CA PHE A 168 9.10 -20.55 4.62
C PHE A 168 7.94 -21.03 5.51
N LYS A 169 6.79 -21.42 4.94
CA LYS A 169 5.71 -22.05 5.74
C LYS A 169 6.15 -23.36 6.38
N GLU A 170 6.88 -24.19 5.66
CA GLU A 170 7.39 -25.46 6.18
C GLU A 170 8.46 -25.28 7.28
N TYR A 171 9.22 -24.19 7.24
CA TYR A 171 10.23 -23.86 8.26
C TYR A 171 9.65 -23.17 9.50
N LEU A 172 8.59 -22.36 9.35
CA LEU A 172 7.95 -21.63 10.46
C LEU A 172 6.88 -22.45 11.21
N ASP A 173 6.35 -23.52 10.60
CA ASP A 173 5.40 -24.45 11.24
C ASP A 173 6.10 -25.60 12.03
N LYS A 174 7.42 -25.55 12.21
CA LYS A 174 8.20 -26.52 13.02
C LYS A 174 8.55 -25.96 14.40
#